data_AF-A0A256YGH5-F1
#
_entry.id   AF-A0A256YGH5-F1
#
_cell.length_a   1.000
_cell.length_b   1.000
_cell.length_c   1.000
_cell.angle_alpha   90.00
_cell.angle_beta   90.00
_cell.angle_gamma   90.00
#
_symmetry.space_group_name_H-M   'P 1'
#
loop_
_entity.id
_entity.type
_entity.pdbx_description
1 polymer ?
#
loop_
_entity_poly.entity_id
_entity_poly.type
_entity_poly.pdbx_seq_one_letter_code
_entity_poly.pdbx_strand_id
1 'polypeptide(L)'
;FYVPGWVDQMLLNVSFRNNFTTFMYIGDKLIFRVNGSNSTQTITNTSTQLLSLLGSSAVSEKTVPIRIGTGGISYNVTRGVGNADVILITDLSGSMRWRIGYSDSTNGVRRNCDDPQLYDDDTRRISLAKCLDKDFVDIILNTTGNRVGLVGFTTSANTYHELSDDRASLINHIDSYPDWPLGGTCVCCAINRAIQLLQEGTVIIPQSSGSWKRRIYTGCGNSCDPTTAPGGCTPANWETDTFDDSSWSTVTLPTSVWWWSDRVVYYRKHFTLSSNISEDGTLYLRNRRGVECYLNGNFINADTGCKWGSYWDNTWSVPSSFFNPPGQDNVLACRVRSGSGWSRRGIEFDAKLTVPSTNKKYIIVMTDGITGYHCGGCSYTAPCNCGGSCTNTGGVYDCNGNPSDCTGSQCDTAINDAICSSERAHSDLNATVYSIGFGPVSTGCPNANRTLRM
;
A
#
# COMPACT_ATOMS: atom_id res chain seq x y z
N PHE A 1 0.11 -51.37 2.65
CA PHE A 1 0.37 -52.58 1.85
C PHE A 1 -0.62 -53.65 2.30
N TYR A 2 -1.04 -54.57 1.43
CA TYR A 2 -1.92 -55.69 1.80
C TYR A 2 -1.10 -56.93 2.09
N VAL A 3 -1.46 -57.67 3.13
CA VAL A 3 -0.82 -58.93 3.50
C VAL A 3 -1.73 -60.09 3.14
N PRO A 4 -1.43 -60.88 2.09
CA PRO A 4 -2.22 -62.06 1.77
C PRO A 4 -1.86 -63.21 2.71
N GLY A 5 -2.86 -63.73 3.43
CA GLY A 5 -2.72 -64.88 4.32
C GLY A 5 -2.18 -64.56 5.71
N TRP A 6 -1.86 -65.64 6.44
CA TRP A 6 -1.42 -65.57 7.84
C TRP A 6 0.08 -65.29 7.96
N VAL A 7 0.45 -64.37 8.85
CA VAL A 7 1.84 -63.96 9.07
C VAL A 7 2.46 -64.79 10.18
N ASP A 8 3.39 -65.67 9.81
CA ASP A 8 4.20 -66.44 10.75
C ASP A 8 5.56 -65.79 11.04
N GLN A 9 6.08 -64.97 10.13
CA GLN A 9 7.36 -64.28 10.25
C GLN A 9 7.32 -62.88 9.65
N MET A 10 8.01 -61.93 10.29
CA MET A 10 8.11 -60.54 9.83
C MET A 10 9.48 -59.96 10.21
N LEU A 11 10.21 -59.43 9.23
CA LEU A 11 11.50 -58.78 9.48
C LEU A 11 11.41 -57.32 9.05
N LEU A 12 11.86 -56.41 9.92
CA LEU A 12 12.03 -55.01 9.58
C LEU A 12 13.52 -54.66 9.58
N ASN A 13 13.98 -54.07 8.49
CA ASN A 13 15.30 -53.48 8.37
C ASN A 13 15.17 -52.11 7.69
N VAL A 14 15.35 -51.04 8.45
CA VAL A 14 15.24 -49.66 7.95
C VAL A 14 16.56 -48.94 8.16
N SER A 15 17.16 -48.50 7.06
CA SER A 15 18.34 -47.65 7.07
C SER A 15 17.98 -46.25 6.63
N PHE A 16 18.36 -45.24 7.41
CA PHE A 16 18.10 -43.84 7.08
C PHE A 16 19.18 -42.93 7.64
N ARG A 17 19.33 -41.75 7.03
CA ARG A 17 20.18 -40.67 7.51
C ARG A 17 19.32 -39.43 7.66
N ASN A 18 19.14 -38.98 8.89
CA ASN A 18 18.30 -37.82 9.22
C ASN A 18 18.78 -37.19 10.52
N ASN A 19 19.01 -35.88 10.51
CA ASN A 19 19.42 -35.09 11.68
C ASN A 19 18.24 -34.67 12.58
N PHE A 20 17.01 -34.98 12.18
CA PHE A 20 15.81 -34.80 13.01
C PHE A 20 15.39 -36.12 13.69
N THR A 21 14.60 -36.01 14.77
CA THR A 21 14.02 -37.19 15.43
C THR A 21 13.20 -37.96 14.41
N THR A 22 13.42 -39.25 14.26
CA THR A 22 12.74 -40.10 13.27
C THR A 22 11.96 -41.18 13.98
N PHE A 23 10.73 -41.45 13.52
CA PHE A 23 9.87 -42.48 14.09
C PHE A 23 9.11 -43.23 13.00
N MET A 24 8.73 -44.47 13.30
CA MET A 24 7.98 -45.32 12.38
C MET A 24 6.83 -46.02 13.08
N TYR A 25 5.68 -46.07 12.39
CA TYR A 25 4.51 -46.83 12.77
C TYR A 25 4.19 -47.90 11.72
N ILE A 26 3.69 -49.03 12.20
CA ILE A 26 3.00 -50.04 11.38
C ILE A 26 1.59 -50.16 11.96
N GLY A 27 0.57 -49.87 11.16
CA GLY A 27 -0.80 -49.71 11.67
C GLY A 27 -0.90 -48.51 12.62
N ASP A 28 -1.37 -48.76 13.83
CA ASP A 28 -1.46 -47.83 14.96
C ASP A 28 -0.28 -47.98 15.96
N LYS A 29 0.64 -48.92 15.75
CA LYS A 29 1.73 -49.22 16.69
C LYS A 29 3.02 -48.54 16.32
N LEU A 30 3.63 -47.87 17.30
CA LEU A 30 4.97 -47.31 17.20
C LEU A 30 5.99 -48.44 17.21
N ILE A 31 6.79 -48.55 16.16
CA ILE A 31 7.85 -49.56 16.05
C ILE A 31 9.16 -49.04 16.62
N PHE A 32 9.54 -47.81 16.25
CA PHE A 32 10.70 -47.14 16.82
C PHE A 32 10.55 -45.63 16.82
N ARG A 33 11.28 -44.97 17.71
CA ARG A 33 11.55 -43.53 17.73
C ARG A 33 13.01 -43.34 18.13
N VAL A 34 13.79 -42.67 17.31
CA VAL A 34 15.21 -42.41 17.57
C VAL A 34 15.57 -40.96 17.26
N ASN A 35 16.57 -40.45 17.97
CA ASN A 35 17.06 -39.10 17.76
C ASN A 35 17.77 -38.99 16.40
N GLY A 36 17.82 -37.77 15.89
CA GLY A 36 18.52 -37.48 14.63
C GLY A 36 20.03 -37.68 14.76
N SER A 37 20.65 -38.11 13.66
CA SER A 37 22.10 -38.26 13.51
C SER A 37 22.55 -37.84 12.11
N ASN A 38 23.76 -37.28 12.04
CA ASN A 38 24.42 -37.00 10.78
C ASN A 38 25.06 -38.25 10.13
N SER A 39 25.05 -39.40 10.83
CA SER A 39 25.44 -40.71 10.31
C SER A 39 24.21 -41.55 9.94
N THR A 40 24.39 -42.54 9.06
CA THR A 40 23.35 -43.53 8.74
C THR A 40 23.03 -44.36 9.99
N GLN A 41 21.76 -44.42 10.31
CA GLN A 41 21.21 -45.25 11.37
C GLN A 41 20.49 -46.43 10.74
N THR A 42 20.68 -47.62 11.31
CA THR A 42 20.04 -48.86 10.86
C THR A 42 19.26 -49.45 12.01
N ILE A 43 17.94 -49.56 11.85
CA ILE A 43 17.05 -50.19 12.83
C ILE A 43 16.63 -51.55 12.29
N THR A 44 16.90 -52.59 13.09
CA THR A 44 16.49 -53.96 12.78
C THR A 44 15.56 -54.47 13.88
N ASN A 45 14.43 -55.05 13.50
CA ASN A 45 13.52 -55.73 14.42
C ASN A 45 13.23 -57.14 13.91
N THR A 46 13.34 -58.10 14.82
CA THR A 46 13.09 -59.52 14.57
C THR A 46 11.58 -59.84 14.53
N SER A 47 11.22 -60.99 13.94
CA SER A 47 9.84 -61.51 13.92
C SER A 47 9.22 -61.57 15.30
N THR A 48 9.96 -62.03 16.30
CA THR A 48 9.46 -62.13 17.67
C THR A 48 9.10 -60.75 18.25
N GLN A 49 9.94 -59.74 18.02
CA GLN A 49 9.68 -58.37 18.49
C GLN A 49 8.47 -57.76 17.77
N LEU A 50 8.41 -57.86 16.45
CA LEU A 50 7.32 -57.26 15.67
C LEU A 50 5.98 -57.94 15.92
N LEU A 51 5.94 -59.28 15.95
CA LEU A 51 4.70 -60.02 16.21
C LEU A 51 4.24 -59.89 17.67
N SER A 52 5.15 -59.68 18.64
CA SER A 52 4.75 -59.36 20.01
C SER A 52 4.09 -57.99 20.15
N LEU A 53 4.50 -57.02 19.33
CA LEU A 53 3.98 -55.65 19.34
C LEU A 53 2.69 -55.50 18.51
N LEU A 54 2.64 -56.15 17.35
CA LEU A 54 1.55 -56.02 16.39
C LEU A 54 0.47 -57.10 16.60
N GLY A 55 0.88 -58.35 16.86
CA GLY A 55 0.03 -59.53 16.79
C GLY A 55 -0.17 -60.02 15.35
N SER A 56 -0.02 -61.32 15.10
CA SER A 56 -0.16 -61.92 13.75
C SER A 56 -1.56 -61.68 13.16
N SER A 57 -2.62 -61.82 13.95
CA SER A 57 -4.00 -61.56 13.54
C SER A 57 -4.32 -60.09 13.23
N ALA A 58 -3.52 -59.15 13.75
CA ALA A 58 -3.71 -57.73 13.50
C ALA A 58 -3.22 -57.31 12.11
N VAL A 59 -2.29 -58.08 11.54
CA VAL A 59 -1.64 -57.77 10.26
C VAL A 59 -1.99 -58.74 9.14
N SER A 60 -2.36 -59.98 9.46
CA SER A 60 -2.74 -61.01 8.48
C SER A 60 -4.04 -60.64 7.76
N GLU A 61 -4.08 -60.89 6.45
CA GLU A 61 -5.24 -60.68 5.57
C GLU A 61 -5.81 -59.25 5.59
N LYS A 62 -4.99 -58.26 5.95
CA LYS A 62 -5.37 -56.86 6.10
C LYS A 62 -4.46 -55.92 5.33
N THR A 63 -5.00 -54.75 4.99
CA THR A 63 -4.21 -53.62 4.51
C THR A 63 -3.64 -52.85 5.69
N VAL A 64 -2.34 -52.96 5.92
CA VAL A 64 -1.64 -52.31 7.03
C VAL A 64 -0.83 -51.12 6.50
N PRO A 65 -1.00 -49.90 7.04
CA PRO A 65 -0.17 -48.77 6.65
C PRO A 65 1.20 -48.85 7.32
N ILE A 66 2.24 -48.48 6.58
CA ILE A 66 3.56 -48.15 7.13
C ILE A 66 3.67 -46.64 7.07
N ARG A 67 3.98 -46.00 8.19
CA ARG A 67 4.18 -44.54 8.26
C ARG A 67 5.53 -44.27 8.87
N ILE A 68 6.39 -43.56 8.15
CA ILE A 68 7.64 -43.03 8.67
C ILE A 68 7.52 -41.51 8.74
N GLY A 69 7.98 -40.92 9.83
CA GLY A 69 7.85 -39.49 10.08
C GLY A 69 9.08 -38.94 10.79
N THR A 70 9.23 -37.61 10.71
CA THR A 70 10.29 -36.85 11.35
C THR A 70 9.67 -35.80 12.27
N GLY A 71 10.32 -35.52 13.39
CA GLY A 71 9.87 -34.58 14.41
C GLY A 71 10.99 -33.65 14.86
N GLY A 72 10.62 -32.45 15.34
CA GLY A 72 11.58 -31.42 15.75
C GLY A 72 12.04 -30.48 14.63
N ILE A 73 11.29 -30.41 13.52
CA ILE A 73 11.52 -29.40 12.49
C ILE A 73 10.89 -28.08 12.97
N SER A 74 11.71 -27.15 13.44
CA SER A 74 11.32 -25.77 13.65
C SER A 74 11.74 -24.96 12.43
N TYR A 75 10.79 -24.62 11.56
CA TYR A 75 11.03 -23.61 10.54
C TYR A 75 10.88 -22.23 11.18
N ASN A 76 11.98 -21.49 11.32
CA ASN A 76 11.89 -20.04 11.31
C ASN A 76 11.55 -19.62 9.87
N VAL A 77 10.28 -19.71 9.51
CA VAL A 77 9.78 -19.01 8.33
C VAL A 77 9.79 -17.53 8.70
N THR A 78 10.88 -16.83 8.42
CA THR A 78 10.76 -15.41 8.08
C THR A 78 9.80 -15.37 6.90
N ARG A 79 8.50 -15.14 7.16
CA ARG A 79 7.57 -14.77 6.10
C ARG A 79 8.26 -13.64 5.36
N GLY A 80 8.47 -13.83 4.05
CA GLY A 80 9.10 -12.79 3.24
C GLY A 80 8.34 -11.49 3.48
N VAL A 81 9.06 -10.44 3.86
CA VAL A 81 8.48 -9.11 3.92
C VAL A 81 8.17 -8.75 2.48
N GLY A 82 6.88 -8.50 2.20
CA GLY A 82 6.42 -8.00 0.92
C GLY A 82 7.04 -6.64 0.66
N ASN A 83 7.32 -6.35 -0.60
CA ASN A 83 7.91 -5.09 -1.04
C ASN A 83 7.13 -4.50 -2.21
N ALA A 84 5.81 -4.61 -2.19
CA ALA A 84 4.94 -4.09 -3.24
C ALA A 84 4.14 -2.88 -2.74
N ASP A 85 4.22 -1.78 -3.51
CA ASP A 85 3.27 -0.68 -3.46
C ASP A 85 2.34 -0.82 -4.64
N VAL A 86 1.06 -1.05 -4.35
CA VAL A 86 0.06 -1.31 -5.39
C VAL A 86 -1.00 -0.22 -5.36
N ILE A 87 -1.27 0.42 -6.49
CA ILE A 87 -2.44 1.28 -6.65
C ILE A 87 -3.51 0.51 -7.40
N LEU A 88 -4.68 0.39 -6.77
CA LEU A 88 -5.87 -0.17 -7.38
C LEU A 88 -6.75 0.97 -7.89
N ILE A 89 -7.01 0.97 -9.19
CA ILE A 89 -7.84 1.97 -9.86
C ILE A 89 -9.18 1.34 -10.22
N THR A 90 -10.27 1.96 -9.77
CA THR A 90 -11.63 1.48 -9.96
C THR A 90 -12.46 2.54 -10.67
N ASP A 91 -13.04 2.16 -11.82
CA ASP A 91 -13.95 3.00 -12.57
C ASP A 91 -15.27 3.20 -11.81
N LEU A 92 -15.69 4.46 -11.70
CA LEU A 92 -16.93 4.91 -11.05
C LEU A 92 -17.83 5.66 -12.05
N SER A 93 -17.58 5.52 -13.35
CA SER A 93 -18.35 6.17 -14.41
C SER A 93 -19.76 5.58 -14.55
N GLY A 94 -20.62 6.29 -15.29
CA GLY A 94 -22.03 5.91 -15.44
C GLY A 94 -22.26 4.52 -16.02
N SER A 95 -21.31 3.98 -16.81
CA SER A 95 -21.39 2.64 -17.40
C SER A 95 -21.24 1.53 -16.35
N MET A 96 -20.58 1.81 -15.22
CA MET A 96 -20.42 0.87 -14.10
C MET A 96 -21.73 0.55 -13.35
N ARG A 97 -22.82 1.26 -13.65
CA ARG A 97 -24.18 0.94 -13.16
C ARG A 97 -24.86 -0.17 -13.96
N TRP A 98 -24.35 -0.50 -15.14
CA TRP A 98 -24.92 -1.52 -16.00
C TRP A 98 -24.55 -2.91 -15.53
N ARG A 99 -25.25 -3.89 -16.08
CA ARG A 99 -24.97 -5.29 -15.79
C ARG A 99 -23.67 -5.76 -16.44
N ILE A 100 -23.03 -6.80 -15.89
CA ILE A 100 -21.79 -7.38 -16.45
C ILE A 100 -22.03 -7.93 -17.86
N GLY A 101 -23.19 -8.56 -18.08
CA GLY A 101 -23.58 -9.11 -19.37
C GLY A 101 -23.68 -8.07 -20.49
N TYR A 102 -23.89 -8.54 -21.72
CA TYR A 102 -23.89 -7.72 -22.95
C TYR A 102 -25.12 -6.79 -23.04
N SER A 103 -25.19 -5.74 -22.21
CA SER A 103 -26.13 -4.63 -22.39
C SER A 103 -25.68 -3.38 -21.63
N ASP A 104 -25.23 -2.40 -22.40
CA ASP A 104 -24.88 -1.05 -21.95
C ASP A 104 -26.09 -0.10 -21.87
N SER A 105 -27.28 -0.69 -21.71
CA SER A 105 -28.55 0.03 -21.57
C SER A 105 -29.43 -0.52 -20.46
N THR A 106 -29.02 -1.64 -19.85
CA THR A 106 -29.77 -2.30 -18.76
C THR A 106 -28.99 -2.13 -17.45
N ASN A 107 -29.63 -1.53 -16.46
CA ASN A 107 -29.07 -1.42 -15.11
C ASN A 107 -28.86 -2.81 -14.51
N GLY A 108 -27.74 -3.01 -13.83
CA GLY A 108 -27.47 -4.25 -13.10
C GLY A 108 -28.14 -4.29 -11.74
N VAL A 109 -28.34 -5.51 -11.23
CA VAL A 109 -28.79 -5.80 -9.88
C VAL A 109 -27.64 -5.51 -8.90
N ARG A 110 -27.94 -4.74 -7.85
CA ARG A 110 -26.98 -4.50 -6.77
C ARG A 110 -26.85 -5.78 -5.95
N ARG A 111 -25.62 -6.28 -5.82
CA ARG A 111 -25.29 -7.46 -5.00
C ARG A 111 -24.20 -7.13 -4.00
N ASN A 112 -24.22 -7.84 -2.88
CA ASN A 112 -23.17 -7.81 -1.86
C ASN A 112 -22.14 -8.91 -2.14
N CYS A 113 -21.00 -8.87 -1.47
CA CYS A 113 -19.89 -9.81 -1.74
C CYS A 113 -20.16 -11.25 -1.28
N ASP A 114 -21.17 -11.45 -0.42
CA ASP A 114 -21.65 -12.74 0.06
C ASP A 114 -22.86 -13.28 -0.75
N ASP A 115 -23.31 -12.53 -1.76
CA ASP A 115 -24.42 -12.96 -2.62
C ASP A 115 -23.95 -14.12 -3.54
N PRO A 116 -24.61 -15.29 -3.53
CA PRO A 116 -24.22 -16.42 -4.37
C PRO A 116 -24.35 -16.14 -5.88
N GLN A 117 -25.10 -15.09 -6.25
CA GLN A 117 -25.29 -14.64 -7.63
C GLN A 117 -24.39 -13.46 -8.01
N LEU A 118 -23.36 -13.13 -7.21
CA LEU A 118 -22.44 -12.03 -7.48
C LEU A 118 -21.81 -12.10 -8.89
N TYR A 119 -21.62 -13.30 -9.43
CA TYR A 119 -21.02 -13.49 -10.76
C TYR A 119 -22.05 -13.67 -11.89
N ASP A 120 -23.35 -13.55 -11.61
CA ASP A 120 -24.39 -13.65 -12.64
C ASP A 120 -24.34 -12.43 -13.58
N ASP A 121 -24.74 -12.63 -14.85
CA ASP A 121 -24.67 -11.62 -15.91
C ASP A 121 -25.48 -10.36 -15.62
N ASP A 122 -26.48 -10.43 -14.74
CA ASP A 122 -27.30 -9.30 -14.31
C ASP A 122 -26.68 -8.51 -13.14
N THR A 123 -25.55 -8.96 -12.55
CA THR A 123 -24.85 -8.19 -11.50
C THR A 123 -24.39 -6.86 -12.03
N ARG A 124 -24.54 -5.82 -11.23
CA ARG A 124 -23.97 -4.50 -11.52
C ARG A 124 -22.43 -4.54 -11.51
N ARG A 125 -21.78 -3.97 -12.53
CA ARG A 125 -20.31 -3.93 -12.64
C ARG A 125 -19.64 -3.37 -11.37
N ILE A 126 -20.15 -2.26 -10.83
CA ILE A 126 -19.59 -1.69 -9.58
C ILE A 126 -19.77 -2.59 -8.35
N SER A 127 -20.81 -3.42 -8.29
CA SER A 127 -20.98 -4.39 -7.20
C SER A 127 -19.86 -5.44 -7.24
N LEU A 128 -19.60 -5.99 -8.43
CA LEU A 128 -18.50 -6.95 -8.59
C LEU A 128 -17.14 -6.29 -8.35
N ALA A 129 -16.90 -5.10 -8.93
CA ALA A 129 -15.64 -4.38 -8.76
C ALA A 129 -15.32 -4.12 -7.29
N LYS A 130 -16.27 -3.59 -6.49
CA LYS A 130 -16.09 -3.41 -5.04
C LYS A 130 -15.68 -4.70 -4.33
N CYS A 131 -16.23 -5.84 -4.71
CA CYS A 131 -15.88 -7.11 -4.06
C CYS A 131 -14.50 -7.61 -4.47
N LEU A 132 -14.15 -7.50 -5.76
CA LEU A 132 -12.81 -7.81 -6.24
C LEU A 132 -11.75 -6.88 -5.61
N ASP A 133 -12.08 -5.60 -5.38
CA ASP A 133 -11.18 -4.65 -4.71
C ASP A 133 -10.87 -5.09 -3.29
N LYS A 134 -11.88 -5.55 -2.54
CA LYS A 134 -11.72 -6.04 -1.17
C LYS A 134 -10.89 -7.31 -1.12
N ASP A 135 -11.18 -8.28 -1.99
CA ASP A 135 -10.40 -9.51 -2.10
C ASP A 135 -8.95 -9.21 -2.48
N PHE A 136 -8.73 -8.25 -3.39
CA PHE A 136 -7.40 -7.82 -3.80
C PHE A 136 -6.62 -7.18 -2.64
N VAL A 137 -7.24 -6.26 -1.89
CA VAL A 137 -6.64 -5.66 -0.68
C VAL A 137 -6.25 -6.75 0.31
N ASP A 138 -7.14 -7.72 0.55
CA ASP A 138 -6.89 -8.83 1.48
C ASP A 138 -5.70 -9.69 1.05
N ILE A 139 -5.62 -10.03 -0.24
CA ILE A 139 -4.55 -10.84 -0.80
C ILE A 139 -3.20 -10.11 -0.68
N ILE A 140 -3.14 -8.83 -1.05
CA ILE A 140 -1.89 -8.06 -1.04
C ILE A 140 -1.41 -7.83 0.39
N LEU A 141 -2.30 -7.44 1.30
CA LEU A 141 -1.95 -7.12 2.69
C LEU A 141 -1.75 -8.36 3.59
N ASN A 142 -2.11 -9.56 3.12
CA ASN A 142 -1.74 -10.81 3.80
C ASN A 142 -0.22 -11.04 3.87
N THR A 143 0.57 -10.26 3.11
CA THR A 143 2.03 -10.21 3.22
C THR A 143 2.46 -8.87 3.82
N THR A 144 3.01 -8.91 5.04
CA THR A 144 3.52 -7.73 5.75
C THR A 144 4.55 -6.98 4.93
N GLY A 145 4.47 -5.64 4.88
CA GLY A 145 5.39 -4.78 4.11
C GLY A 145 4.81 -4.33 2.76
N ASN A 146 3.78 -5.01 2.25
CA ASN A 146 3.01 -4.50 1.12
C ASN A 146 2.07 -3.37 1.55
N ARG A 147 1.76 -2.47 0.61
CA ARG A 147 0.81 -1.38 0.80
C ARG A 147 -0.10 -1.25 -0.40
N VAL A 148 -1.34 -0.83 -0.16
CA VAL A 148 -2.32 -0.57 -1.21
C VAL A 148 -2.78 0.88 -1.13
N GLY A 149 -2.83 1.56 -2.28
CA GLY A 149 -3.52 2.83 -2.47
C GLY A 149 -4.71 2.61 -3.41
N LEU A 150 -5.71 3.47 -3.32
CA LEU A 150 -6.95 3.32 -4.08
C LEU A 150 -7.23 4.58 -4.89
N VAL A 151 -7.73 4.43 -6.11
CA VAL A 151 -8.19 5.54 -6.96
C VAL A 151 -9.53 5.19 -7.57
N GLY A 152 -10.59 5.85 -7.12
CA GLY A 152 -11.87 5.88 -7.80
C GLY A 152 -11.92 7.02 -8.81
N PHE A 153 -12.37 6.77 -10.03
CA PHE A 153 -12.38 7.80 -11.07
C PHE A 153 -13.68 7.87 -11.89
N THR A 154 -13.96 9.06 -12.40
CA THR A 154 -15.01 9.34 -13.38
C THR A 154 -14.41 10.25 -14.47
N THR A 155 -14.95 11.46 -14.66
CA THR A 155 -14.32 12.53 -15.44
C THR A 155 -13.09 13.12 -14.75
N SER A 156 -12.87 12.80 -13.47
CA SER A 156 -11.67 13.12 -12.71
C SER A 156 -11.34 12.01 -11.72
N ALA A 157 -10.10 12.00 -11.23
CA ALA A 157 -9.58 11.02 -10.27
C ALA A 157 -9.49 11.60 -8.84
N ASN A 158 -10.51 12.33 -8.39
CA ASN A 158 -10.50 13.01 -7.08
C ASN A 158 -10.95 12.13 -5.90
N THR A 159 -11.40 10.90 -6.14
CA THR A 159 -11.71 9.94 -5.08
C THR A 159 -10.51 9.02 -4.93
N TYR A 160 -9.79 9.10 -3.82
CA TYR A 160 -8.57 8.31 -3.65
C TYR A 160 -8.25 8.07 -2.17
N HIS A 161 -7.41 7.08 -1.95
CA HIS A 161 -6.82 6.74 -0.67
C HIS A 161 -5.31 6.55 -0.86
N GLU A 162 -4.51 7.16 0.02
CA GLU A 162 -3.06 7.03 0.01
C GLU A 162 -2.60 5.58 0.22
N LEU A 163 -1.33 5.28 -0.12
CA LEU A 163 -0.72 3.98 0.18
C LEU A 163 -0.81 3.68 1.69
N SER A 164 -1.43 2.56 2.04
CA SER A 164 -1.63 2.14 3.42
C SER A 164 -1.56 0.62 3.57
N ASP A 165 -1.24 0.16 4.77
CA ASP A 165 -1.40 -1.21 5.24
C ASP A 165 -2.58 -1.36 6.22
N ASP A 166 -3.32 -0.27 6.49
CA ASP A 166 -4.56 -0.30 7.27
C ASP A 166 -5.70 -0.84 6.40
N ARG A 167 -5.87 -2.17 6.49
CA ARG A 167 -6.96 -2.90 5.84
C ARG A 167 -8.33 -2.25 6.11
N ALA A 168 -8.63 -1.83 7.33
CA ALA A 168 -9.96 -1.30 7.65
C ALA A 168 -10.20 0.03 6.94
N SER A 169 -9.21 0.92 6.91
CA SER A 169 -9.31 2.20 6.20
C SER A 169 -9.54 2.01 4.69
N LEU A 170 -8.82 1.08 4.07
CA LEU A 170 -8.96 0.77 2.64
C LEU A 170 -10.34 0.19 2.30
N ILE A 171 -10.80 -0.79 3.08
CA ILE A 171 -12.12 -1.42 2.86
C ILE A 171 -13.25 -0.40 3.05
N ASN A 172 -13.16 0.46 4.07
CA ASN A 172 -14.12 1.54 4.29
C ASN A 172 -14.15 2.54 3.12
N HIS A 173 -13.00 2.82 2.50
CA HIS A 173 -12.93 3.67 1.31
C HIS A 173 -13.63 3.02 0.11
N ILE A 174 -13.41 1.72 -0.14
CA ILE A 174 -14.11 0.97 -1.20
C ILE A 174 -15.63 0.96 -0.97
N ASP A 175 -16.06 0.76 0.28
CA ASP A 175 -17.46 0.79 0.65
C ASP A 175 -18.13 2.15 0.40
N SER A 176 -17.34 3.24 0.44
CA SER A 176 -17.81 4.60 0.17
C SER A 176 -18.06 4.88 -1.32
N TYR A 177 -17.59 4.04 -2.24
CA TYR A 177 -17.85 4.22 -3.67
C TYR A 177 -19.36 4.22 -3.94
N PRO A 178 -19.86 5.02 -4.91
CA PRO A 178 -21.29 5.12 -5.14
C PRO A 178 -21.87 3.80 -5.65
N ASP A 179 -23.00 3.37 -5.11
CA ASP A 179 -23.76 2.25 -5.69
C ASP A 179 -24.43 2.62 -7.01
N TRP A 180 -24.56 3.93 -7.28
CA TRP A 180 -25.12 4.47 -8.52
C TRP A 180 -24.13 5.42 -9.19
N PRO A 181 -23.07 4.90 -9.80
CA PRO A 181 -22.01 5.72 -10.36
C PRO A 181 -22.52 6.52 -11.59
N LEU A 182 -21.89 7.66 -11.87
CA LEU A 182 -22.29 8.64 -12.89
C LEU A 182 -21.05 9.34 -13.48
N GLY A 183 -21.22 10.00 -14.62
CA GLY A 183 -20.15 10.70 -15.32
C GLY A 183 -19.49 9.84 -16.41
N GLY A 184 -18.48 10.40 -17.05
CA GLY A 184 -17.69 9.69 -18.07
C GLY A 184 -16.42 9.05 -17.50
N THR A 185 -15.60 8.53 -18.40
CA THR A 185 -14.42 7.71 -18.09
C THR A 185 -13.15 8.47 -18.48
N CYS A 186 -12.30 8.83 -17.50
CA CYS A 186 -10.97 9.40 -17.72
C CYS A 186 -9.88 8.48 -17.17
N VAL A 187 -9.47 7.47 -17.94
CA VAL A 187 -8.49 6.47 -17.49
C VAL A 187 -7.13 7.11 -17.22
N CYS A 188 -6.66 7.99 -18.10
CA CYS A 188 -5.37 8.65 -17.91
C CYS A 188 -5.33 9.54 -16.67
N CYS A 189 -6.45 10.19 -16.30
CA CYS A 189 -6.57 10.95 -15.06
C CYS A 189 -6.28 10.07 -13.84
N ALA A 190 -6.80 8.85 -13.86
CA ALA A 190 -6.65 7.89 -12.78
C ALA A 190 -5.21 7.38 -12.68
N ILE A 191 -4.58 7.05 -13.82
CA ILE A 191 -3.17 6.64 -13.86
C ILE A 191 -2.27 7.78 -13.41
N ASN A 192 -2.58 9.03 -13.78
CA ASN A 192 -1.84 10.19 -13.31
C ASN A 192 -1.94 10.37 -11.79
N ARG A 193 -3.13 10.12 -11.21
CA ARG A 193 -3.27 10.10 -9.75
C ARG A 193 -2.47 8.95 -9.15
N ALA A 194 -2.49 7.76 -9.73
CA ALA A 194 -1.68 6.64 -9.25
C ALA A 194 -0.17 6.94 -9.28
N ILE A 195 0.33 7.60 -10.33
CA ILE A 195 1.71 8.11 -10.41
C ILE A 195 1.99 9.06 -9.25
N GLN A 196 1.08 10.00 -8.96
CA GLN A 196 1.23 10.91 -7.81
C GLN A 196 1.34 10.11 -6.50
N LEU A 197 0.43 9.17 -6.25
CA LEU A 197 0.45 8.34 -5.02
C LEU A 197 1.73 7.49 -4.90
N LEU A 198 2.25 6.98 -6.02
CA LEU A 198 3.50 6.20 -6.05
C LEU A 198 4.77 7.08 -5.96
N GLN A 199 4.71 8.34 -6.41
CA GLN A 199 5.78 9.34 -6.30
C GLN A 199 5.90 9.89 -4.89
N GLU A 200 4.80 9.98 -4.16
CA GLU A 200 4.79 10.43 -2.76
C GLU A 200 5.62 9.51 -1.85
N GLY A 201 6.03 8.34 -2.34
CA GLY A 201 6.94 7.43 -1.67
C GLY A 201 6.32 6.81 -0.43
N THR A 202 7.16 6.40 0.51
CA THR A 202 6.67 6.02 1.83
C THR A 202 6.41 7.28 2.63
N VAL A 203 5.13 7.61 2.80
CA VAL A 203 4.68 8.70 3.68
C VAL A 203 4.90 8.25 5.12
N ILE A 204 5.95 8.77 5.74
CA ILE A 204 6.29 8.49 7.15
C ILE A 204 5.42 9.35 8.08
N ILE A 205 5.23 10.61 7.71
CA ILE A 205 4.32 11.53 8.39
C ILE A 205 3.37 12.11 7.34
N PRO A 206 2.07 11.79 7.38
CA PRO A 206 1.12 12.31 6.41
C PRO A 206 0.83 13.79 6.65
N GLN A 207 0.34 14.45 5.60
CA GLN A 207 -0.27 15.77 5.72
C GLN A 207 -1.42 15.74 6.74
N SER A 208 -1.59 16.83 7.49
CA SER A 208 -2.65 16.91 8.51
C SER A 208 -2.55 15.79 9.55
N SER A 209 -1.33 15.34 9.83
CA SER A 209 -1.09 14.24 10.76
C SER A 209 -1.52 14.58 12.19
N GLY A 210 -2.09 13.59 12.86
CA GLY A 210 -2.47 13.64 14.26
C GLY A 210 -1.32 13.38 15.23
N SER A 211 -1.60 13.48 16.53
CA SER A 211 -0.71 13.06 17.63
C SER A 211 0.64 13.78 17.69
N TRP A 212 0.66 15.07 17.33
CA TRP A 212 1.82 15.93 17.53
C TRP A 212 1.85 16.45 18.95
N LYS A 213 3.02 16.45 19.58
CA LYS A 213 3.26 17.14 20.85
C LYS A 213 3.53 18.61 20.56
N ARG A 214 2.88 19.49 21.32
CA ARG A 214 2.95 20.94 21.13
C ARG A 214 3.15 21.67 22.45
N ARG A 215 4.09 22.63 22.45
CA ARG A 215 4.32 23.59 23.54
C ARG A 215 4.42 25.01 23.01
N ILE A 216 3.87 25.96 23.76
CA ILE A 216 3.82 27.38 23.39
C ILE A 216 4.54 28.20 24.45
N TYR A 217 5.44 29.08 24.03
CA TYR A 217 6.10 30.06 24.87
C TYR A 217 5.67 31.48 24.46
N THR A 218 5.21 32.26 25.43
CA THR A 218 4.75 33.66 25.25
C THR A 218 5.87 34.64 25.52
N GLY A 219 5.92 35.74 24.77
CA GLY A 219 6.96 36.78 24.90
C GLY A 219 8.27 36.44 24.17
N CYS A 220 8.27 35.37 23.38
CA CYS A 220 9.47 34.81 22.77
C CYS A 220 9.52 34.99 21.24
N GLY A 221 8.46 35.49 20.59
CA GLY A 221 8.29 35.54 19.13
C GLY A 221 8.45 36.93 18.53
N ASN A 222 9.49 37.66 18.89
CA ASN A 222 9.74 39.01 18.36
C ASN A 222 10.42 39.02 16.98
N SER A 223 10.79 37.85 16.45
CA SER A 223 11.48 37.66 15.18
C SER A 223 10.96 36.43 14.45
N CYS A 224 10.92 36.49 13.12
CA CYS A 224 10.70 35.33 12.26
C CYS A 224 11.97 34.51 12.04
N ASP A 225 13.12 34.89 12.59
CA ASP A 225 14.28 34.00 12.52
C ASP A 225 14.12 32.89 13.56
N PRO A 226 13.77 31.64 13.18
CA PRO A 226 13.59 30.56 14.12
C PRO A 226 14.88 30.23 14.87
N THR A 227 16.06 30.56 14.34
CA THR A 227 17.36 30.14 14.91
C THR A 227 17.79 30.92 16.16
N THR A 228 17.11 32.03 16.47
CA THR A 228 17.52 32.97 17.53
C THR A 228 16.44 33.22 18.58
N ALA A 229 16.20 32.29 19.51
CA ALA A 229 15.23 32.51 20.58
C ALA A 229 15.85 33.23 21.81
N PRO A 230 15.11 34.15 22.48
CA PRO A 230 15.57 34.75 23.74
C PRO A 230 15.88 33.68 24.81
N GLY A 231 16.78 34.01 25.74
CA GLY A 231 17.11 33.13 26.87
C GLY A 231 15.86 32.71 27.66
N GLY A 232 15.75 31.42 27.99
CA GLY A 232 14.58 30.85 28.67
C GLY A 232 13.40 30.47 27.76
N CYS A 233 13.47 30.78 26.46
CA CYS A 233 12.46 30.41 25.47
C CYS A 233 12.80 29.14 24.68
N THR A 234 13.94 28.53 24.94
CA THR A 234 14.42 27.30 24.30
C THR A 234 14.61 26.23 25.36
N PRO A 235 13.76 25.19 25.41
CA PRO A 235 14.05 24.04 26.24
C PRO A 235 15.36 23.40 25.77
N ALA A 236 16.23 22.99 26.68
CA ALA A 236 17.48 22.34 26.31
C ALA A 236 17.21 20.99 25.63
N ASN A 237 17.93 20.71 24.53
CA ASN A 237 17.88 19.45 23.77
C ASN A 237 16.48 19.08 23.26
N TRP A 238 15.57 20.05 23.12
CA TRP A 238 14.18 19.83 22.70
C TRP A 238 14.04 19.19 21.30
N GLU A 239 15.11 19.20 20.52
CA GLU A 239 15.22 18.62 19.19
C GLU A 239 15.62 17.14 19.19
N THR A 240 16.11 16.62 20.32
CA THR A 240 16.61 15.24 20.45
C THR A 240 15.51 14.25 20.78
N ASP A 241 15.74 12.97 20.48
CA ASP A 241 14.84 11.87 20.82
C ASP A 241 14.74 11.62 22.34
N THR A 242 15.79 11.93 23.10
CA THR A 242 15.81 11.78 24.58
C THR A 242 15.00 12.83 25.36
N PHE A 243 14.51 13.88 24.71
CA PHE A 243 13.76 14.93 25.39
C PHE A 243 12.37 14.46 25.82
N ASP A 244 12.04 14.64 27.10
CA ASP A 244 10.72 14.31 27.65
C ASP A 244 9.68 15.40 27.31
N ASP A 245 8.82 15.10 26.35
CA ASP A 245 7.68 15.93 25.97
C ASP A 245 6.33 15.38 26.47
N SER A 246 6.35 14.46 27.44
CA SER A 246 5.13 13.84 27.98
C SER A 246 4.13 14.87 28.52
N SER A 247 4.63 15.99 29.05
CA SER A 247 3.84 17.10 29.58
C SER A 247 3.29 18.06 28.50
N TRP A 248 3.58 17.82 27.21
CA TRP A 248 3.15 18.70 26.12
C TRP A 248 1.74 18.35 25.65
N SER A 249 1.02 19.36 25.17
CA SER A 249 -0.33 19.17 24.63
C SER A 249 -0.28 18.35 23.34
N THR A 250 -1.25 17.46 23.12
CA THR A 250 -1.35 16.69 21.87
C THR A 250 -2.31 17.39 20.89
N VAL A 251 -1.92 17.50 19.62
CA VAL A 251 -2.70 18.18 18.57
C VAL A 251 -2.69 17.42 17.25
N THR A 252 -3.63 17.77 16.38
CA THR A 252 -3.68 17.37 14.97
C THR A 252 -3.37 18.58 14.10
N LEU A 253 -2.53 18.40 13.09
CA LEU A 253 -2.21 19.43 12.10
C LEU A 253 -3.28 19.45 10.97
N PRO A 254 -3.37 20.53 10.18
CA PRO A 254 -2.71 21.81 10.37
C PRO A 254 -3.23 22.52 11.61
N THR A 255 -2.35 23.18 12.35
CA THR A 255 -2.78 24.14 13.37
C THR A 255 -2.66 25.54 12.81
N SER A 256 -3.78 26.27 12.78
CA SER A 256 -3.80 27.71 12.56
C SER A 256 -4.24 28.37 13.87
N VAL A 257 -3.35 29.16 14.47
CA VAL A 257 -3.69 29.86 15.71
C VAL A 257 -3.31 31.32 15.63
N TRP A 258 -4.28 32.16 16.00
CA TRP A 258 -4.20 33.60 15.95
C TRP A 258 -4.07 34.15 17.36
N TRP A 259 -3.05 34.97 17.60
CA TRP A 259 -2.75 35.51 18.91
C TRP A 259 -2.56 37.01 18.81
N TRP A 260 -2.64 37.71 19.93
CA TRP A 260 -2.31 39.14 19.98
C TRP A 260 -0.88 39.39 20.46
N SER A 261 -0.10 38.35 20.72
CA SER A 261 1.22 38.40 21.38
C SER A 261 2.27 37.57 20.64
N ASP A 262 3.53 38.00 20.74
CA ASP A 262 4.71 37.30 20.24
C ASP A 262 4.86 35.91 20.88
N ARG A 263 4.90 34.85 20.06
CA ARG A 263 4.97 33.45 20.51
C ARG A 263 5.97 32.62 19.71
N VAL A 264 6.51 31.62 20.38
CA VAL A 264 7.24 30.51 19.77
C VAL A 264 6.47 29.24 20.07
N VAL A 265 6.30 28.41 19.05
CA VAL A 265 5.60 27.15 19.17
C VAL A 265 6.54 26.03 18.75
N TYR A 266 6.63 25.04 19.61
CA TYR A 266 7.41 23.84 19.40
C TYR A 266 6.45 22.70 19.07
N TYR A 267 6.80 21.93 18.05
CA TYR A 267 6.10 20.75 17.60
C TYR A 267 7.07 19.56 17.61
N ARG A 268 6.61 18.42 18.11
CA ARG A 268 7.36 17.16 18.08
C ARG A 268 6.45 16.03 17.61
N LYS A 269 6.96 15.19 16.71
CA LYS A 269 6.28 14.00 16.21
C LYS A 269 7.17 12.79 16.40
N HIS A 270 6.69 11.88 17.23
CA HIS A 270 7.26 10.55 17.39
C HIS A 270 6.71 9.60 16.33
N PHE A 271 7.58 8.79 15.75
CA PHE A 271 7.23 7.74 14.78
C PHE A 271 8.30 6.64 14.78
N THR A 272 7.95 5.46 14.30
CA THR A 272 8.91 4.36 14.12
C THR A 272 8.95 3.95 12.65
N LEU A 273 10.08 3.43 12.21
CA LEU A 273 10.24 2.89 10.86
C LEU A 273 10.03 1.37 10.87
N SER A 274 9.37 0.86 9.83
CA SER A 274 9.22 -0.58 9.59
C SER A 274 10.40 -1.18 8.81
N SER A 275 11.16 -0.35 8.09
CA SER A 275 12.31 -0.75 7.28
C SER A 275 13.38 0.34 7.25
N ASN A 276 14.63 -0.04 6.93
CA ASN A 276 15.72 0.92 6.80
C ASN A 276 15.43 1.90 5.65
N ILE A 277 15.82 3.15 5.84
CA ILE A 277 15.79 4.18 4.80
C ILE A 277 17.18 4.26 4.17
N SER A 278 17.29 3.90 2.90
CA SER A 278 18.56 3.93 2.16
C SER A 278 18.75 5.18 1.32
N GLU A 279 17.72 6.02 1.19
CA GLU A 279 17.70 7.21 0.35
C GLU A 279 17.17 8.41 1.13
N ASP A 280 17.62 9.61 0.77
CA ASP A 280 17.22 10.82 1.46
C ASP A 280 15.71 11.06 1.33
N GLY A 281 15.09 11.45 2.45
CA GLY A 281 13.69 11.82 2.50
C GLY A 281 13.44 13.25 2.05
N THR A 282 12.17 13.63 1.97
CA THR A 282 11.72 15.00 1.72
C THR A 282 10.74 15.43 2.80
N LEU A 283 11.04 16.55 3.46
CA LEU A 283 10.19 17.22 4.43
C LEU A 283 9.50 18.41 3.77
N TYR A 284 8.18 18.35 3.67
CA TYR A 284 7.33 19.45 3.23
C TYR A 284 6.77 20.15 4.47
N LEU A 285 6.89 21.48 4.50
CA LEU A 285 6.39 22.30 5.60
C LEU A 285 5.49 23.40 5.06
N ARG A 286 4.35 23.56 5.73
CA ARG A 286 3.50 24.73 5.60
C ARG A 286 3.81 25.65 6.75
N ASN A 287 4.25 26.87 6.47
CA ASN A 287 4.56 27.84 7.51
C ASN A 287 4.41 29.26 6.97
N ARG A 288 3.59 30.09 7.61
CA ARG A 288 3.50 31.52 7.27
C ARG A 288 4.64 32.37 7.85
N ARG A 289 5.52 31.76 8.63
CA ARG A 289 6.50 32.40 9.49
C ARG A 289 7.72 31.51 9.61
N GLY A 290 8.78 32.03 10.21
CA GLY A 290 10.00 31.26 10.35
C GLY A 290 9.81 29.92 11.02
N VAL A 291 10.43 28.91 10.44
CA VAL A 291 10.43 27.54 10.92
C VAL A 291 11.82 26.95 10.78
N GLU A 292 12.25 26.19 11.78
CA GLU A 292 13.38 25.29 11.66
C GLU A 292 12.94 23.89 12.10
N CYS A 293 13.58 22.88 11.54
CA CYS A 293 13.29 21.49 11.91
C CYS A 293 14.56 20.66 12.06
N TYR A 294 14.42 19.63 12.89
CA TYR A 294 15.44 18.67 13.24
C TYR A 294 14.84 17.26 13.18
N LEU A 295 15.67 16.27 12.83
CA LEU A 295 15.34 14.85 12.96
C LEU A 295 16.35 14.20 13.89
N ASN A 296 15.87 13.67 15.02
CA ASN A 296 16.71 13.02 16.04
C ASN A 296 17.89 13.92 16.50
N GLY A 297 17.62 15.21 16.68
CA GLY A 297 18.62 16.22 17.03
C GLY A 297 19.49 16.72 15.88
N ASN A 298 19.44 16.11 14.69
CA ASN A 298 20.17 16.57 13.52
C ASN A 298 19.43 17.70 12.81
N PHE A 299 20.09 18.83 12.59
CA PHE A 299 19.50 19.98 11.90
C PHE A 299 19.20 19.66 10.43
N ILE A 300 17.95 19.84 10.01
CA ILE A 300 17.53 19.65 8.62
C ILE A 300 17.74 20.97 7.86
N ASN A 301 16.98 22.01 8.24
CA ASN A 301 17.05 23.33 7.63
C ASN A 301 16.24 24.35 8.45
N ALA A 302 16.33 25.64 8.06
CA ALA A 302 15.54 26.73 8.59
C ALA A 302 15.10 27.71 7.49
N ASP A 303 13.86 28.16 7.58
CA ASP A 303 13.33 29.33 6.89
C ASP A 303 13.21 30.48 7.88
N THR A 304 13.89 31.58 7.61
CA THR A 304 13.87 32.80 8.43
C THR A 304 12.85 33.83 7.91
N GLY A 305 12.16 33.52 6.81
CA GLY A 305 11.24 34.39 6.11
C GLY A 305 9.90 34.59 6.81
N CYS A 306 9.39 35.83 6.80
CA CYS A 306 8.00 36.15 7.15
C CYS A 306 7.11 36.27 5.89
N LYS A 307 7.22 35.34 4.94
CA LYS A 307 6.52 35.47 3.64
C LYS A 307 5.28 34.58 3.59
N TRP A 308 4.38 34.97 2.70
CA TRP A 308 3.25 34.15 2.29
C TRP A 308 3.67 33.46 1.01
N GLY A 309 3.57 32.14 0.94
CA GLY A 309 3.79 31.39 -0.29
C GLY A 309 2.63 30.43 -0.56
N SER A 310 2.99 29.29 -1.17
CA SER A 310 2.06 28.24 -1.53
C SER A 310 1.64 27.43 -0.28
N TYR A 311 0.92 26.32 -0.43
CA TYR A 311 0.61 25.50 0.75
C TYR A 311 1.88 24.90 1.37
N TRP A 312 2.77 24.35 0.54
CA TRP A 312 4.08 23.87 0.95
C TRP A 312 5.11 24.96 0.67
N ASP A 313 5.26 25.87 1.64
CA ASP A 313 6.18 27.01 1.54
C ASP A 313 7.65 26.55 1.54
N ASN A 314 7.92 25.42 2.19
CA ASN A 314 9.26 24.88 2.34
C ASN A 314 9.27 23.39 1.95
N THR A 315 10.30 22.99 1.20
CA THR A 315 10.58 21.61 0.82
C THR A 315 12.06 21.34 1.02
N TRP A 316 12.40 20.47 1.97
CA TRP A 316 13.78 20.24 2.39
C TRP A 316 14.16 18.77 2.25
N SER A 317 15.38 18.50 1.76
CA SER A 317 15.95 17.15 1.78
C SER A 317 16.29 16.73 3.21
N VAL A 318 15.96 15.50 3.58
CA VAL A 318 16.25 14.91 4.89
C VAL A 318 17.22 13.75 4.69
N PRO A 319 18.51 13.89 5.05
CA PRO A 319 19.48 12.83 4.87
C PRO A 319 19.04 11.51 5.49
N SER A 320 19.18 10.41 4.74
CA SER A 320 18.87 9.05 5.20
C SER A 320 19.63 8.68 6.49
N SER A 321 20.81 9.25 6.70
CA SER A 321 21.63 9.05 7.91
C SER A 321 21.05 9.68 9.18
N PHE A 322 20.03 10.54 9.08
CA PHE A 322 19.39 11.15 10.25
C PHE A 322 18.32 10.23 10.87
N PHE A 323 17.87 9.21 10.15
CA PHE A 323 16.86 8.26 10.62
C PHE A 323 17.49 7.21 11.54
N ASN A 324 16.83 6.94 12.67
CA ASN A 324 17.16 5.82 13.53
C ASN A 324 16.73 4.48 12.87
N PRO A 325 17.39 3.35 13.17
CA PRO A 325 17.03 2.05 12.63
C PRO A 325 15.56 1.62 12.88
N PRO A 326 15.03 0.65 12.10
CA PRO A 326 13.68 0.13 12.27
C PRO A 326 13.36 -0.31 13.69
N GLY A 327 12.13 -0.04 14.12
CA GLY A 327 11.65 -0.31 15.48
C GLY A 327 12.18 0.65 16.56
N GLN A 328 13.12 1.55 16.23
CA GLN A 328 13.52 2.63 17.12
C GLN A 328 12.68 3.88 16.89
N ASP A 329 12.52 4.65 17.95
CA ASP A 329 11.78 5.90 17.91
C ASP A 329 12.56 6.95 17.11
N ASN A 330 11.84 7.68 16.29
CA ASN A 330 12.31 8.82 15.53
C ASN A 330 11.50 10.04 15.93
N VAL A 331 12.15 11.18 16.06
CA VAL A 331 11.52 12.43 16.45
C VAL A 331 11.80 13.51 15.41
N LEU A 332 10.74 13.92 14.71
CA LEU A 332 10.74 15.15 13.94
C LEU A 332 10.33 16.30 14.87
N ALA A 333 11.25 17.23 15.09
CA ALA A 333 11.08 18.37 15.98
C ALA A 333 11.15 19.68 15.18
N CYS A 334 10.12 20.51 15.26
CA CYS A 334 10.07 21.79 14.55
C CYS A 334 9.73 22.94 15.49
N ARG A 335 10.41 24.08 15.29
CA ARG A 335 10.16 25.32 16.03
C ARG A 335 9.67 26.38 15.05
N VAL A 336 8.48 26.92 15.32
CA VAL A 336 7.86 27.98 14.54
C VAL A 336 7.78 29.26 15.37
N ARG A 337 8.20 30.39 14.80
CA ARG A 337 8.14 31.69 15.49
C ARG A 337 7.16 32.62 14.80
N SER A 338 6.29 33.28 15.56
CA SER A 338 5.56 34.44 15.02
C SER A 338 6.54 35.59 14.80
N GLY A 339 6.35 36.39 13.76
CA GLY A 339 7.09 37.66 13.61
C GLY A 339 6.43 38.79 14.40
N SER A 340 7.19 39.85 14.69
CA SER A 340 6.66 41.07 15.31
C SER A 340 5.84 41.92 14.33
N GLY A 341 4.75 42.55 14.82
CA GLY A 341 3.92 43.50 14.06
C GLY A 341 2.40 43.33 14.23
N TRP A 342 1.65 44.41 13.98
CA TRP A 342 0.18 44.46 14.17
C TRP A 342 -0.63 43.66 13.15
N SER A 343 -0.10 43.42 11.94
CA SER A 343 -0.81 42.72 10.85
C SER A 343 -0.44 41.24 10.69
N ARG A 344 0.35 40.65 11.60
CA ARG A 344 1.12 39.42 11.33
C ARG A 344 1.04 38.30 12.38
N ARG A 345 0.03 38.28 13.25
CA ARG A 345 0.06 37.52 14.51
C ARG A 345 -0.58 36.12 14.49
N GLY A 346 -0.36 35.33 13.45
CA GLY A 346 -0.82 33.95 13.35
C GLY A 346 0.32 32.97 13.08
N ILE A 347 0.25 31.78 13.66
CA ILE A 347 1.10 30.64 13.29
C ILE A 347 0.22 29.64 12.54
N GLU A 348 0.65 29.29 11.34
CA GLU A 348 0.15 28.15 10.59
C GLU A 348 1.30 27.15 10.48
N PHE A 349 1.01 25.88 10.80
CA PHE A 349 1.98 24.80 10.71
C PHE A 349 1.30 23.52 10.23
N ASP A 350 1.84 22.92 9.18
CA ASP A 350 1.60 21.54 8.76
C ASP A 350 2.95 20.94 8.32
N ALA A 351 3.08 19.62 8.40
CA ALA A 351 4.29 18.90 8.03
C ALA A 351 3.95 17.56 7.39
N LYS A 352 4.63 17.23 6.29
CA LYS A 352 4.60 15.92 5.62
C LYS A 352 6.04 15.45 5.42
N LEU A 353 6.35 14.23 5.85
CA LEU A 353 7.66 13.61 5.66
C LEU A 353 7.50 12.38 4.78
N THR A 354 8.22 12.35 3.67
CA THR A 354 8.25 11.22 2.74
C THR A 354 9.67 10.71 2.56
N VAL A 355 9.79 9.44 2.17
CA VAL A 355 11.06 8.84 1.75
C VAL A 355 10.83 8.08 0.44
N PRO A 356 11.81 8.04 -0.48
CA PRO A 356 11.70 7.24 -1.68
C PRO A 356 11.38 5.79 -1.35
N SER A 357 10.37 5.24 -2.02
CA SER A 357 10.02 3.84 -1.86
C SER A 357 10.91 2.98 -2.77
N THR A 358 11.59 2.00 -2.17
CA THR A 358 12.30 0.93 -2.90
C THR A 358 11.37 -0.24 -3.25
N ASN A 359 10.10 -0.17 -2.85
CA ASN A 359 9.11 -1.19 -3.20
C ASN A 359 8.89 -1.22 -4.71
N LYS A 360 8.61 -2.42 -5.22
CA LYS A 360 8.10 -2.61 -6.57
C LYS A 360 6.74 -1.95 -6.68
N LYS A 361 6.56 -1.19 -7.75
CA LYS A 361 5.37 -0.36 -7.95
C LYS A 361 4.47 -1.00 -8.98
N TYR A 362 3.19 -1.14 -8.64
CA TYR A 362 2.19 -1.75 -9.49
C TYR A 362 0.97 -0.84 -9.57
N ILE A 363 0.36 -0.78 -10.76
CA ILE A 363 -0.92 -0.11 -10.98
C ILE A 363 -1.85 -1.14 -11.60
N ILE A 364 -3.01 -1.37 -10.99
CA ILE A 364 -4.05 -2.26 -11.52
C ILE A 364 -5.24 -1.41 -11.90
N VAL A 365 -5.63 -1.41 -13.18
CA VAL A 365 -6.72 -0.60 -13.71
C VAL A 365 -7.93 -1.47 -13.98
N MET A 366 -9.03 -1.23 -13.28
CA MET A 366 -10.32 -1.86 -13.49
C MET A 366 -11.30 -0.86 -14.11
N THR A 367 -11.68 -1.11 -15.35
CA THR A 367 -12.60 -0.24 -16.11
C THR A 367 -13.45 -1.07 -17.06
N ASP A 368 -14.60 -0.56 -17.46
CA ASP A 368 -15.49 -1.23 -18.40
C ASP A 368 -15.31 -0.77 -19.86
N GLY A 369 -14.24 -0.02 -20.14
CA GLY A 369 -13.75 0.17 -21.50
C GLY A 369 -13.50 1.62 -21.87
N ILE A 370 -14.03 2.04 -23.02
CA ILE A 370 -13.57 3.20 -23.80
C ILE A 370 -13.51 4.46 -22.94
N THR A 371 -12.31 5.02 -22.81
CA THR A 371 -12.12 6.31 -22.15
C THR A 371 -12.71 7.43 -23.02
N GLY A 372 -13.62 8.22 -22.44
CA GLY A 372 -14.29 9.35 -23.11
C GLY A 372 -13.64 10.70 -22.83
N TYR A 373 -12.76 10.74 -21.83
CA TYR A 373 -12.10 11.94 -21.35
C TYR A 373 -10.58 11.77 -21.39
N HIS A 374 -9.88 12.84 -21.72
CA HIS A 374 -8.43 12.91 -21.85
C HIS A 374 -7.85 13.91 -20.83
N CYS A 375 -6.57 13.81 -20.47
CA CYS A 375 -5.94 14.55 -19.35
C CYS A 375 -5.21 15.81 -19.81
N GLY A 376 -5.72 16.47 -20.85
CA GLY A 376 -5.26 17.78 -21.34
C GLY A 376 -4.56 17.74 -22.70
N GLY A 377 -3.87 18.84 -23.04
CA GLY A 377 -3.30 19.08 -24.39
C GLY A 377 -2.01 18.33 -24.66
N CYS A 378 -2.06 17.01 -24.64
CA CYS A 378 -0.94 16.15 -25.01
C CYS A 378 -0.65 16.26 -26.51
N SER A 379 0.61 16.47 -26.88
CA SER A 379 1.04 16.48 -28.28
C SER A 379 1.58 15.12 -28.65
N TYR A 380 0.84 14.36 -29.47
CA TYR A 380 1.32 13.07 -29.94
C TYR A 380 1.98 13.23 -31.30
N THR A 381 3.22 12.76 -31.41
CA THR A 381 3.78 12.35 -32.70
C THR A 381 3.91 10.83 -32.68
N ALA A 382 3.47 10.17 -33.75
CA ALA A 382 3.60 8.73 -33.87
C ALA A 382 5.08 8.32 -33.91
N PRO A 383 5.49 7.20 -33.28
CA PRO A 383 4.69 6.29 -32.46
C PRO A 383 4.74 6.71 -30.98
N CYS A 384 3.62 7.15 -30.41
CA CYS A 384 3.47 7.44 -28.98
C CYS A 384 4.66 8.17 -28.33
N ASN A 385 5.21 9.20 -28.97
CA ASN A 385 6.19 10.03 -28.27
C ASN A 385 5.37 10.90 -27.30
N CYS A 386 5.21 10.44 -26.05
CA CYS A 386 4.39 11.05 -25.00
C CYS A 386 4.99 12.38 -24.49
N GLY A 387 5.37 13.25 -25.42
CA GLY A 387 5.82 14.60 -25.15
C GLY A 387 4.63 15.48 -24.75
N GLY A 388 4.63 15.99 -23.53
CA GLY A 388 3.62 16.93 -23.06
C GLY A 388 3.26 16.79 -21.59
N SER A 389 2.47 17.72 -21.07
CA SER A 389 2.01 17.77 -19.67
C SER A 389 0.76 16.91 -19.44
N CYS A 390 0.79 15.63 -19.82
CA CYS A 390 -0.31 14.68 -19.64
C CYS A 390 -0.47 14.24 -18.18
N THR A 391 -0.33 15.16 -17.23
CA THR A 391 -0.24 14.91 -15.79
C THR A 391 -1.51 15.29 -15.05
N ASN A 392 -2.51 15.84 -15.74
CA ASN A 392 -3.75 16.27 -15.10
C ASN A 392 -4.54 15.08 -14.57
N THR A 393 -5.18 15.27 -13.41
CA THR A 393 -6.09 14.29 -12.80
C THR A 393 -7.56 14.66 -13.02
N GLY A 394 -7.82 15.74 -13.78
CA GLY A 394 -9.13 16.14 -14.28
C GLY A 394 -9.18 16.01 -15.80
N GLY A 395 -10.30 15.48 -16.29
CA GLY A 395 -10.49 15.15 -17.70
C GLY A 395 -11.17 16.27 -18.48
N VAL A 396 -10.82 16.37 -19.76
CA VAL A 396 -11.51 17.14 -20.78
C VAL A 396 -12.24 16.16 -21.69
N TYR A 397 -13.47 16.49 -22.05
CA TYR A 397 -14.30 15.65 -22.91
C TYR A 397 -13.67 15.50 -24.30
N ASP A 398 -13.54 14.26 -24.77
CA ASP A 398 -13.05 13.91 -26.12
C ASP A 398 -14.19 13.27 -26.93
N CYS A 399 -14.78 12.20 -26.38
CA CYS A 399 -15.85 11.43 -26.99
C CYS A 399 -16.82 10.89 -25.93
N ASN A 400 -17.88 10.20 -26.34
CA ASN A 400 -18.89 9.73 -25.39
C ASN A 400 -18.43 8.52 -24.57
N GLY A 401 -17.44 7.75 -25.05
CA GLY A 401 -16.94 6.55 -24.36
C GLY A 401 -17.99 5.44 -24.27
N ASN A 402 -18.91 5.38 -25.24
CA ASN A 402 -20.00 4.41 -25.23
C ASN A 402 -19.87 3.42 -26.43
N PRO A 403 -20.76 2.41 -26.56
CA PRO A 403 -20.64 1.40 -27.62
C PRO A 403 -20.60 1.94 -29.07
N SER A 404 -21.13 3.14 -29.33
CA SER A 404 -21.00 3.81 -30.63
C SER A 404 -19.54 4.13 -31.00
N ASP A 405 -18.68 4.24 -29.99
CA ASP A 405 -17.28 4.63 -30.12
C ASP A 405 -16.34 3.41 -30.07
N CYS A 406 -16.89 2.20 -30.15
CA CYS A 406 -16.11 0.95 -30.16
C CYS A 406 -15.16 0.83 -31.36
N THR A 407 -15.44 1.56 -32.44
CA THR A 407 -14.63 1.63 -33.66
C THR A 407 -14.44 3.07 -34.09
N GLY A 408 -13.46 3.32 -34.95
CA GLY A 408 -13.12 4.66 -35.44
C GLY A 408 -12.13 5.38 -34.53
N SER A 409 -11.90 6.66 -34.80
CA SER A 409 -10.85 7.48 -34.20
C SER A 409 -11.38 8.55 -33.22
N GLN A 410 -12.68 8.53 -32.91
CA GLN A 410 -13.34 9.59 -32.14
C GLN A 410 -12.77 9.73 -30.72
N CYS A 411 -12.27 8.64 -30.15
CA CYS A 411 -11.68 8.61 -28.81
C CYS A 411 -10.15 8.47 -28.83
N ASP A 412 -9.51 8.67 -29.99
CA ASP A 412 -8.07 8.40 -30.13
C ASP A 412 -7.23 9.25 -29.17
N THR A 413 -7.63 10.48 -28.90
CA THR A 413 -6.94 11.37 -27.95
C THR A 413 -6.98 10.76 -26.55
N ALA A 414 -8.18 10.45 -26.04
CA ALA A 414 -8.36 9.88 -24.71
C ALA A 414 -7.66 8.51 -24.56
N ILE A 415 -7.74 7.66 -25.58
CA ILE A 415 -7.09 6.35 -25.61
C ILE A 415 -5.56 6.50 -25.57
N ASN A 416 -5.00 7.37 -26.42
CA ASN A 416 -3.56 7.59 -26.46
C ASN A 416 -3.05 8.22 -25.15
N ASP A 417 -3.85 9.07 -24.51
CA ASP A 417 -3.54 9.62 -23.19
C ASP A 417 -3.43 8.54 -22.12
N ALA A 418 -4.33 7.54 -22.12
CA ALA A 418 -4.26 6.43 -21.17
C ALA A 418 -2.98 5.60 -21.37
N ILE A 419 -2.62 5.31 -22.63
CA ILE A 419 -1.38 4.61 -22.99
C ILE A 419 -0.17 5.45 -22.55
N CYS A 420 -0.15 6.74 -22.87
CA CYS A 420 0.95 7.63 -22.50
C CYS A 420 1.15 7.80 -20.99
N SER A 421 0.06 7.87 -20.23
CA SER A 421 0.15 7.87 -18.77
C SER A 421 0.73 6.55 -18.24
N SER A 422 0.44 5.42 -18.89
CA SER A 422 1.01 4.11 -18.52
C SER A 422 2.50 4.03 -18.83
N GLU A 423 2.91 4.47 -20.03
CA GLU A 423 4.32 4.59 -20.41
C GLU A 423 5.08 5.50 -19.43
N ARG A 424 4.47 6.61 -19.01
CA ARG A 424 5.08 7.50 -18.02
C ARG A 424 5.20 6.86 -16.64
N ALA A 425 4.20 6.10 -16.19
CA ALA A 425 4.30 5.34 -14.94
C ALA A 425 5.51 4.39 -14.98
N HIS A 426 5.77 3.78 -16.13
CA HIS A 426 6.96 2.96 -16.34
C HIS A 426 8.26 3.78 -16.37
N SER A 427 8.33 4.85 -17.16
CA SER A 427 9.56 5.65 -17.31
C SER A 427 9.97 6.36 -16.02
N ASP A 428 9.01 6.93 -15.30
CA ASP A 428 9.28 7.81 -14.16
C ASP A 428 9.48 7.00 -12.87
N LEU A 429 8.81 5.85 -12.76
CA LEU A 429 8.73 5.11 -11.49
C LEU A 429 9.16 3.65 -11.60
N ASN A 430 9.45 3.14 -12.80
CA ASN A 430 9.60 1.72 -13.08
C ASN A 430 8.38 0.91 -12.58
N ALA A 431 7.17 1.49 -12.71
CA ALA A 431 5.93 0.81 -12.35
C ALA A 431 5.50 -0.16 -13.45
N THR A 432 4.83 -1.25 -13.06
CA THR A 432 4.16 -2.16 -13.98
C THR A 432 2.64 -1.90 -13.92
N VAL A 433 2.03 -1.67 -15.08
CA VAL A 433 0.59 -1.43 -15.20
C VAL A 433 -0.10 -2.71 -15.69
N TYR A 434 -1.19 -3.09 -15.05
CA TYR A 434 -2.08 -4.15 -15.47
C TYR A 434 -3.48 -3.59 -15.64
N SER A 435 -4.25 -4.18 -16.55
CA SER A 435 -5.61 -3.77 -16.84
C SER A 435 -6.57 -4.95 -16.77
N ILE A 436 -7.77 -4.69 -16.23
CA ILE A 436 -8.88 -5.64 -16.09
C ILE A 436 -10.11 -4.95 -16.69
N GLY A 437 -10.67 -5.57 -17.73
CA GLY A 437 -11.82 -5.06 -18.44
C GLY A 437 -13.12 -5.71 -17.99
N PHE A 438 -14.16 -4.92 -17.71
CA PHE A 438 -15.53 -5.41 -17.54
C PHE A 438 -16.34 -5.25 -18.83
N GLY A 439 -17.19 -6.22 -19.17
CA GLY A 439 -18.05 -6.14 -20.35
C GLY A 439 -17.37 -6.58 -21.67
N PRO A 440 -17.85 -6.12 -22.84
CA PRO A 440 -17.45 -6.64 -24.16
C PRO A 440 -16.08 -6.14 -24.65
N VAL A 441 -15.09 -6.14 -23.77
CA VAL A 441 -13.72 -5.69 -24.05
C VAL A 441 -13.03 -6.60 -25.08
N SER A 442 -13.19 -7.93 -24.94
CA SER A 442 -12.54 -8.90 -25.82
C SER A 442 -13.30 -9.18 -27.12
N THR A 443 -14.60 -8.90 -27.16
CA THR A 443 -15.50 -9.22 -28.30
C THR A 443 -16.45 -8.07 -28.55
N GLY A 444 -16.20 -7.31 -29.63
CA GLY A 444 -17.10 -6.27 -30.13
C GLY A 444 -16.61 -4.83 -29.99
N CYS A 445 -15.49 -4.59 -29.29
CA CYS A 445 -15.03 -3.22 -29.02
C CYS A 445 -13.49 -3.02 -29.15
N PRO A 446 -12.95 -2.87 -30.38
CA PRO A 446 -11.52 -2.63 -30.61
C PRO A 446 -10.93 -1.46 -29.81
N ASN A 447 -11.67 -0.36 -29.65
CA ASN A 447 -11.19 0.81 -28.91
C ASN A 447 -11.09 0.57 -27.40
N ALA A 448 -11.99 -0.21 -26.80
CA ALA A 448 -11.86 -0.64 -25.41
C ALA A 448 -10.60 -1.50 -25.24
N ASN A 449 -10.39 -2.49 -26.11
CA ASN A 449 -9.18 -3.32 -26.08
C ASN A 449 -7.90 -2.48 -26.24
N ARG A 450 -7.89 -1.50 -27.15
CA ARG A 450 -6.75 -0.59 -27.33
C ARG A 450 -6.48 0.25 -26.09
N THR A 451 -7.51 0.75 -25.42
CA THR A 451 -7.38 1.49 -24.14
C THR A 451 -6.63 0.69 -23.10
N LEU A 452 -6.86 -0.63 -23.06
CA LEU A 452 -6.28 -1.54 -22.07
C LEU A 452 -4.90 -2.09 -22.43
N ARG A 453 -4.30 -1.69 -23.56
CA ARG A 453 -2.91 -2.03 -23.95
C ARG A 453 -1.89 -1.15 -23.22
N MET A 454 -2.00 -1.13 -21.90
CA MET A 454 -1.16 -0.38 -20.98
C MET A 454 0.11 -1.15 -20.63
#